data_AF-A0A1D3L5U7-F1
#
_entry.id   AF-A0A1D3L5U7-F1
#
_cell.length_a   1.000
_cell.length_b   1.000
_cell.length_c   1.000
_cell.angle_alpha   90.00
_cell.angle_beta   90.00
_cell.angle_gamma   90.00
#
_symmetry.space_group_name_H-M   'P 1'
#
loop_
_entity.id
_entity.type
_entity.pdbx_description
1 polymer ?
#
loop_
_entity_poly.entity_id
_entity_poly.type
_entity_poly.pdbx_seq_one_letter_code
_entity_poly.pdbx_strand_id
1 'polypeptide(L)'
;GDNKWTMTIFGRDVDTGVAKFGYQKTPHDEWDYAGVNVMILSDQKDKDGKMRKLLTHPDRNGFIYNVDRTDGELVTVGKIDDSMNEFKGVNFKNGQPIRDPEYGTYMDHKAHDVCPSAMGYHDQGHDSYDPSKQLFFIGINHICM
;
A
#
# COMPACT_ATOMS: atom_id res chain seq x y z
N GLY A 1 12.43 12.02 10.00
CA GLY A 1 13.29 11.02 9.33
C GLY A 1 12.41 9.90 8.83
N ASP A 2 12.88 8.98 7.99
CA ASP A 2 11.97 8.00 7.33
C ASP A 2 11.34 6.94 8.26
N ASN A 3 11.84 6.81 9.49
CA ASN A 3 11.37 5.81 10.47
C ASN A 3 11.46 4.35 9.98
N LYS A 4 12.40 4.03 9.09
CA LYS A 4 12.61 2.64 8.65
C LYS A 4 12.90 1.72 9.84
N TRP A 5 12.34 0.51 9.90
CA TRP A 5 11.59 -0.21 8.83
C TRP A 5 10.08 -0.34 9.10
N THR A 6 9.44 0.68 9.69
CA THR A 6 7.97 0.68 9.81
C THR A 6 7.30 0.72 8.44
N MET A 7 6.00 0.43 8.39
CA MET A 7 5.16 0.52 7.18
C MET A 7 5.72 -0.20 5.94
N THR A 8 6.40 -1.33 6.15
CA THR A 8 7.17 -2.02 5.11
C THR A 8 6.58 -3.37 4.75
N ILE A 9 6.40 -3.63 3.45
CA ILE A 9 6.14 -4.99 2.93
C ILE A 9 7.47 -5.73 2.91
N PHE A 10 7.54 -6.89 3.58
CA PHE A 10 8.74 -7.72 3.64
C PHE A 10 8.53 -9.07 2.95
N GLY A 11 9.54 -9.52 2.20
CA GLY A 11 9.72 -10.92 1.83
C GLY A 11 10.86 -11.51 2.64
N ARG A 12 10.59 -12.52 3.47
CA ARG A 12 11.58 -13.17 4.34
C ARG A 12 11.72 -14.64 4.00
N ASP A 13 12.92 -15.14 4.19
CA ASP A 13 13.20 -16.56 4.13
C ASP A 13 12.56 -17.28 5.33
N VAL A 14 11.88 -18.40 5.08
CA VAL A 14 11.11 -19.13 6.11
C VAL A 14 12.01 -19.87 7.10
N ASP A 15 13.19 -20.30 6.65
CA ASP A 15 14.12 -21.09 7.47
C ASP A 15 15.02 -20.19 8.32
N THR A 16 15.47 -19.06 7.75
CA THR A 16 16.47 -18.17 8.38
C THR A 16 15.90 -16.85 8.89
N GLY A 17 14.71 -16.44 8.44
CA GLY A 17 14.11 -15.14 8.78
C GLY A 17 14.75 -13.93 8.10
N VAL A 18 15.81 -14.13 7.30
CA VAL A 18 16.53 -13.06 6.59
C VAL A 18 15.61 -12.42 5.54
N ALA A 19 15.54 -11.08 5.54
CA ALA A 19 14.77 -10.34 4.55
C ALA A 19 15.46 -10.39 3.17
N LYS A 20 14.75 -10.87 2.16
CA LYS A 20 15.16 -10.84 0.75
C LYS A 20 14.86 -9.48 0.11
N PHE A 21 13.73 -8.89 0.47
CA PHE A 21 13.36 -7.53 0.05
C PHE A 21 12.54 -6.83 1.14
N GLY A 22 12.50 -5.49 1.06
CA GLY A 22 11.67 -4.63 1.91
C GLY A 22 11.27 -3.36 1.16
N TYR A 23 9.97 -3.12 1.02
CA TYR A 23 9.40 -1.93 0.37
C TYR A 23 8.60 -1.10 1.39
N GLN A 24 9.10 0.09 1.76
CA GLN A 24 8.44 0.98 2.72
C GLN A 24 7.35 1.80 2.03
N LYS A 25 6.08 1.50 2.34
CA LYS A 25 4.88 2.13 1.75
C LYS A 25 4.69 3.57 2.19
N THR A 26 4.86 3.82 3.49
CA THR A 26 4.60 5.13 4.12
C THR A 26 5.83 5.56 4.94
N PRO A 27 6.84 6.18 4.31
CA PRO A 27 7.99 6.76 5.02
C PRO A 27 7.53 7.94 5.88
N HIS A 28 8.03 8.03 7.11
CA HIS A 28 7.63 9.05 8.08
C HIS A 28 6.10 9.17 8.18
N ASP A 29 5.46 8.10 8.66
CA ASP A 29 4.01 8.11 8.86
C ASP A 29 3.57 9.26 9.78
N GLU A 30 2.49 9.92 9.36
CA GLU A 30 1.88 11.08 10.03
C GLU A 30 0.42 10.81 10.44
N TRP A 31 -0.14 9.63 10.11
CA TRP A 31 -1.59 9.39 10.12
C TRP A 31 -2.03 8.06 10.75
N ASP A 32 -1.13 7.27 11.34
CA ASP A 32 -1.41 5.92 11.84
C ASP A 32 -1.85 4.95 10.73
N TYR A 33 -1.17 4.97 9.58
CA TYR A 33 -1.40 4.01 8.50
C TYR A 33 -0.64 2.71 8.70
N ALA A 34 -1.00 1.99 9.77
CA ALA A 34 -0.42 0.71 10.14
C ALA A 34 -0.48 -0.30 8.97
N GLY A 35 0.67 -0.57 8.35
CA GLY A 35 0.73 -1.32 7.10
C GLY A 35 0.63 -2.85 7.22
N VAL A 36 -0.39 -3.37 7.91
CA VAL A 36 -0.52 -4.79 8.33
C VAL A 36 -1.57 -5.61 7.58
N ASN A 37 -2.22 -5.02 6.58
CA ASN A 37 -3.35 -5.62 5.86
C ASN A 37 -2.98 -6.90 5.09
N VAL A 38 -4.00 -7.59 4.59
CA VAL A 38 -3.93 -8.86 3.85
C VAL A 38 -2.91 -8.85 2.70
N MET A 39 -2.30 -10.01 2.44
CA MET A 39 -1.36 -10.24 1.35
C MET A 39 -1.92 -11.34 0.44
N ILE A 40 -2.28 -11.00 -0.80
CA ILE A 40 -2.94 -11.93 -1.72
C ILE A 40 -2.00 -12.26 -2.89
N LEU A 41 -1.67 -13.53 -3.08
CA LEU A 41 -0.77 -13.96 -4.15
C LEU A 41 -1.56 -14.26 -5.43
N SER A 42 -1.04 -13.82 -6.57
CA SER A 42 -1.61 -14.14 -7.88
C SER A 42 -0.54 -14.20 -8.97
N ASP A 43 -0.84 -14.90 -10.06
CA ASP A 43 -0.04 -14.88 -11.28
C ASP A 43 -0.88 -14.23 -12.38
N GLN A 44 -0.44 -13.07 -12.88
CA GLN A 44 -1.18 -12.26 -13.83
C GLN A 44 -0.25 -11.65 -14.88
N LYS A 45 -0.80 -11.33 -16.05
CA LYS A 45 -0.05 -10.59 -17.07
C LYS A 45 0.00 -9.11 -16.71
N ASP A 46 1.17 -8.48 -16.85
CA ASP A 46 1.29 -7.03 -16.79
C ASP A 46 0.76 -6.37 -18.08
N LYS A 47 0.85 -5.03 -18.14
CA LYS A 47 0.39 -4.23 -19.29
C LYS A 47 1.13 -4.56 -20.59
N ASP A 48 2.33 -5.09 -20.50
CA ASP A 48 3.14 -5.51 -21.64
C ASP A 48 2.89 -6.99 -22.02
N GLY A 49 1.97 -7.66 -21.32
CA GLY A 49 1.59 -9.05 -21.56
C GLY A 49 2.53 -10.09 -20.92
N LYS A 50 3.53 -9.66 -20.15
CA LYS A 50 4.47 -10.55 -19.46
C LYS A 50 3.80 -11.13 -18.21
N MET A 51 3.90 -12.43 -18.02
CA MET A 51 3.41 -13.08 -16.80
C MET A 51 4.28 -12.68 -15.60
N ARG A 52 3.64 -12.20 -14.54
CA ARG A 52 4.28 -11.75 -13.30
C ARG A 52 3.76 -12.56 -12.12
N LYS A 53 4.66 -12.81 -11.17
CA LYS A 53 4.36 -13.45 -9.89
C LYS A 53 4.09 -12.34 -8.87
N LEU A 54 2.83 -12.01 -8.65
CA LEU A 54 2.43 -10.85 -7.86
C LEU A 54 2.04 -11.20 -6.42
N LEU A 55 2.19 -10.20 -5.56
CA LEU A 55 1.58 -10.02 -4.25
C LEU A 55 0.77 -8.71 -4.31
N THR A 56 -0.53 -8.79 -4.02
CA THR A 56 -1.48 -7.67 -3.98
C THR A 56 -1.83 -7.34 -2.55
N HIS A 57 -1.79 -6.06 -2.21
CA HIS A 57 -1.94 -5.57 -0.83
C HIS A 57 -2.71 -4.24 -0.79
N PRO A 58 -3.99 -4.23 -0.39
CA PRO A 58 -4.73 -3.00 -0.10
C PRO A 58 -4.32 -2.47 1.28
N ASP A 59 -3.69 -1.30 1.32
CA ASP A 59 -3.15 -0.70 2.55
C ASP A 59 -4.13 0.29 3.20
N ARG A 60 -3.93 0.56 4.49
CA ARG A 60 -4.65 1.59 5.26
C ARG A 60 -4.58 2.96 4.58
N ASN A 61 -3.44 3.29 3.99
CA ASN A 61 -3.16 4.57 3.37
C ASN A 61 -3.93 4.88 2.07
N GLY A 62 -4.86 4.00 1.67
CA GLY A 62 -5.71 4.22 0.50
C GLY A 62 -5.12 3.73 -0.83
N PHE A 63 -3.92 3.15 -0.84
CA PHE A 63 -3.35 2.51 -2.03
C PHE A 63 -3.52 0.97 -2.03
N ILE A 64 -3.71 0.42 -3.23
CA ILE A 64 -3.51 -1.02 -3.51
C ILE A 64 -2.16 -1.17 -4.20
N TYR A 65 -1.25 -1.88 -3.54
CA TYR A 65 0.09 -2.17 -4.06
C TYR A 65 0.10 -3.55 -4.74
N ASN A 66 0.66 -3.63 -5.94
CA ASN A 66 1.03 -4.88 -6.58
C ASN A 66 2.55 -4.94 -6.71
N VAL A 67 3.16 -5.93 -6.06
CA VAL A 67 4.61 -6.11 -5.97
C VAL A 67 4.98 -7.46 -6.57
N ASP A 68 6.07 -7.54 -7.33
CA ASP A 68 6.62 -8.82 -7.77
C ASP A 68 7.18 -9.55 -6.54
N ARG A 69 6.57 -10.69 -6.20
CA ARG A 69 6.89 -11.41 -4.96
C ARG A 69 8.24 -12.10 -4.98
N THR A 70 8.96 -12.07 -6.12
CA THR A 70 10.27 -12.71 -6.26
C THR A 70 11.43 -11.81 -5.87
N ASP A 71 11.32 -10.50 -6.08
CA ASP A 71 12.39 -9.52 -5.85
C ASP A 71 11.93 -8.24 -5.14
N GLY A 72 10.63 -8.03 -4.95
CA GLY A 72 10.08 -6.85 -4.29
C GLY A 72 9.87 -5.65 -5.22
N GLU A 73 9.96 -5.82 -6.54
CA GLU A 73 9.71 -4.73 -7.51
C GLU A 73 8.26 -4.24 -7.42
N LEU A 74 8.05 -2.93 -7.31
CA LEU A 74 6.71 -2.33 -7.42
C LEU A 74 6.23 -2.38 -8.88
N VAL A 75 5.18 -3.14 -9.16
CA VAL A 75 4.65 -3.34 -10.52
C VAL A 75 3.55 -2.34 -10.84
N THR A 76 2.55 -2.24 -9.97
CA THR A 76 1.50 -1.20 -10.08
C THR A 76 1.08 -0.74 -8.70
N VAL A 77 0.54 0.48 -8.65
CA VAL A 77 -0.13 1.02 -7.47
C VAL A 77 -1.31 1.86 -7.94
N GLY A 78 -2.46 1.67 -7.30
CA GLY A 78 -3.68 2.39 -7.60
C GLY A 78 -4.34 2.88 -6.32
N LYS A 79 -5.08 3.99 -6.40
CA LYS A 79 -5.93 4.45 -5.28
C LYS A 79 -7.13 3.50 -5.16
N ILE A 80 -7.52 3.18 -3.93
CA ILE A 80 -8.75 2.45 -3.61
C ILE A 80 -9.97 3.30 -4.02
N ASP A 81 -9.90 4.60 -3.74
CA ASP A 81 -10.98 5.56 -3.96
C ASP A 81 -10.38 6.92 -4.35
N ASP A 82 -11.10 7.71 -5.15
CA ASP A 82 -10.61 8.97 -5.71
C ASP A 82 -10.60 10.14 -4.72
N SER A 83 -11.33 10.03 -3.62
CA SER A 83 -11.34 10.99 -2.51
C SER A 83 -10.02 11.06 -1.73
N MET A 84 -9.12 10.08 -1.90
CA MET A 84 -7.85 10.00 -1.20
C MET A 84 -6.94 11.20 -1.55
N ASN A 85 -6.46 11.95 -0.55
CA ASN A 85 -5.88 13.29 -0.76
C ASN A 85 -4.48 13.53 -0.18
N GLU A 86 -3.97 12.70 0.74
CA GLU A 86 -2.64 12.91 1.34
C GLU A 86 -1.50 12.60 0.38
N PHE A 87 -1.80 11.82 -0.66
CA PHE A 87 -0.85 11.51 -1.72
C PHE A 87 -1.42 11.77 -3.10
N LYS A 88 -0.60 12.43 -3.93
CA LYS A 88 -0.88 12.68 -5.35
C LYS A 88 -0.68 11.43 -6.21
N GLY A 89 0.06 10.46 -5.69
CA GLY A 89 0.42 9.20 -6.36
C GLY A 89 1.70 8.63 -5.79
N VAL A 90 2.35 7.75 -6.55
CA VAL A 90 3.65 7.16 -6.19
C VAL A 90 4.64 7.42 -7.32
N ASN A 91 5.85 7.84 -6.96
CA ASN A 91 6.95 8.00 -7.90
C ASN A 91 7.61 6.65 -8.15
N PHE A 92 7.35 6.04 -9.31
CA PHE A 92 7.92 4.73 -9.67
C PHE A 92 9.46 4.72 -9.81
N LYS A 93 10.12 5.87 -9.94
CA LYS A 93 11.60 5.91 -10.00
C LYS A 93 12.25 5.55 -8.67
N ASN A 94 11.61 5.92 -7.55
CA ASN A 94 12.15 5.70 -6.20
C ASN A 94 11.19 4.91 -5.30
N GLY A 95 10.00 4.54 -5.79
CA GLY A 95 8.99 3.79 -5.05
C GLY A 95 8.32 4.57 -3.92
N GLN A 96 8.44 5.90 -3.86
CA GLN A 96 7.93 6.68 -2.74
C GLN A 96 6.61 7.38 -3.06
N PRO A 97 5.67 7.46 -2.10
CA PRO A 97 4.47 8.25 -2.27
C PRO A 97 4.80 9.75 -2.37
N ILE A 98 4.08 10.45 -3.26
CA ILE A 98 4.21 11.89 -3.48
C ILE A 98 3.22 12.57 -2.53
N ARG A 99 3.70 13.07 -1.40
CA ARG A 99 2.91 13.73 -0.35
C ARG A 99 2.26 15.01 -0.88
N ASP A 100 1.03 15.27 -0.45
CA ASP A 100 0.43 16.60 -0.52
C ASP A 100 0.58 17.31 0.84
N PRO A 101 1.40 18.37 0.95
CA PRO A 101 1.66 19.02 2.24
C PRO A 101 0.41 19.63 2.90
N GLU A 102 -0.65 19.88 2.14
CA GLU A 102 -1.92 20.41 2.66
C GLU A 102 -2.57 19.48 3.70
N TYR A 103 -2.36 18.16 3.58
CA TYR A 103 -2.98 17.14 4.43
C TYR A 103 -1.99 16.47 5.40
N GLY A 104 -0.82 17.07 5.60
CA GLY A 104 0.18 16.60 6.56
C GLY A 104 -0.15 16.98 8.01
N THR A 105 0.40 16.22 8.97
CA THR A 105 0.22 16.51 10.40
C THR A 105 1.53 16.98 11.05
N TYR A 106 1.45 17.98 11.92
CA TYR A 106 2.61 18.54 12.63
C TYR A 106 2.18 19.32 13.87
N MET A 107 3.15 19.60 14.76
CA MET A 107 2.91 20.33 16.00
C MET A 107 2.36 21.74 15.76
N ASP A 108 1.56 22.24 16.70
CA ASP A 108 0.94 23.57 16.67
C ASP A 108 0.03 23.82 15.44
N HIS A 109 -0.40 22.74 14.78
CA HIS A 109 -1.31 22.77 13.64
C HIS A 109 -2.40 21.70 13.79
N LYS A 110 -3.61 22.04 13.33
CA LYS A 110 -4.72 21.10 13.23
C LYS A 110 -5.03 20.88 11.75
N ALA A 111 -4.67 19.70 11.25
CA ALA A 111 -5.09 19.25 9.92
C ALA A 111 -6.60 18.98 9.90
N HIS A 112 -7.21 19.11 8.73
CA HIS A 112 -8.64 18.94 8.51
C HIS A 112 -8.88 18.26 7.17
N ASP A 113 -10.00 17.53 7.07
CA ASP A 113 -10.49 16.92 5.84
C ASP A 113 -9.45 15.97 5.19
N VAL A 114 -8.72 15.24 6.02
CA VAL A 114 -7.72 14.24 5.62
C VAL A 114 -8.43 12.94 5.26
N CYS A 115 -8.18 12.40 4.07
CA CYS A 115 -8.82 11.19 3.56
C CYS A 115 -7.76 10.25 2.98
N PRO A 116 -7.55 9.04 3.56
CA PRO A 116 -8.35 8.38 4.59
C PRO A 116 -8.27 8.98 6.01
N SER A 117 -9.12 8.49 6.92
CA SER A 117 -8.90 8.62 8.36
C SER A 117 -7.86 7.60 8.84
N ALA A 118 -7.40 7.71 10.09
CA ALA A 118 -6.53 6.70 10.71
C ALA A 118 -7.06 5.26 10.62
N MET A 119 -8.39 5.04 10.55
CA MET A 119 -9.00 3.71 10.34
C MET A 119 -8.70 3.14 8.93
N GLY A 120 -8.19 3.98 8.03
CA GLY A 120 -7.85 3.68 6.64
C GLY A 120 -9.05 3.42 5.74
N TYR A 121 -8.81 3.40 4.43
CA TYR A 121 -9.80 2.90 3.44
C TYR A 121 -9.84 1.38 3.38
N HIS A 122 -8.90 0.71 4.05
CA HIS A 122 -8.92 -0.72 4.30
C HIS A 122 -8.21 -1.04 5.62
N ASP A 123 -8.70 -2.01 6.38
CA ASP A 123 -8.13 -2.41 7.67
C ASP A 123 -7.86 -3.94 7.71
N GLN A 124 -8.17 -4.64 8.81
CA GLN A 124 -7.81 -6.05 9.04
C GLN A 124 -8.55 -7.10 8.18
N GLY A 125 -9.46 -6.67 7.29
CA GLY A 125 -10.29 -7.57 6.49
C GLY A 125 -9.47 -8.55 5.66
N HIS A 126 -9.88 -9.82 5.62
CA HIS A 126 -9.28 -10.80 4.72
C HIS A 126 -10.13 -10.92 3.44
N ASP A 127 -9.67 -10.29 2.37
CA ASP A 127 -10.34 -10.26 1.08
C ASP A 127 -10.19 -11.57 0.28
N SER A 128 -10.74 -11.57 -0.94
CA SER A 128 -10.73 -12.72 -1.85
C SER A 128 -10.31 -12.37 -3.28
N TYR A 129 -9.85 -13.38 -4.01
CA TYR A 129 -9.43 -13.28 -5.42
C TYR A 129 -10.02 -14.45 -6.21
N ASP A 130 -10.63 -14.15 -7.36
CA ASP A 130 -11.10 -15.16 -8.33
C ASP A 130 -10.10 -15.28 -9.49
N PRO A 131 -9.34 -16.40 -9.58
CA PRO A 131 -8.35 -16.59 -10.64
C PRO A 131 -8.95 -16.76 -12.04
N SER A 132 -10.22 -17.16 -12.16
CA SER A 132 -10.89 -17.30 -13.47
C SER A 132 -11.27 -15.94 -14.06
N LYS A 133 -11.58 -14.97 -13.20
CA LYS A 133 -11.95 -13.60 -13.59
C LYS A 133 -10.78 -12.63 -13.49
N GLN A 134 -9.72 -13.01 -12.77
CA GLN A 134 -8.61 -12.15 -12.40
C GLN A 134 -9.08 -10.88 -11.66
N LEU A 135 -10.02 -11.06 -10.73
CA LEU A 135 -10.62 -9.98 -9.95
C LEU A 135 -10.41 -10.20 -8.46
N PHE A 136 -10.03 -9.12 -7.76
CA PHE A 136 -10.04 -9.04 -6.30
C PHE A 136 -11.37 -8.45 -5.83
N PHE A 137 -11.94 -9.00 -4.77
CA PHE A 137 -13.14 -8.48 -4.11
C PHE A 137 -12.73 -7.98 -2.73
N ILE A 138 -12.68 -6.66 -2.58
CA ILE A 138 -12.08 -5.96 -1.44
C ILE A 138 -13.18 -5.26 -0.64
N GLY A 139 -13.22 -5.49 0.67
CA GLY A 139 -14.13 -4.79 1.58
C GLY A 139 -13.52 -3.46 2.04
N ILE A 140 -14.06 -2.33 1.57
CA ILE A 140 -13.48 -1.00 1.82
C ILE A 140 -14.21 -0.21 2.91
N ASN A 141 -13.48 0.69 3.55
CA ASN A 141 -14.02 1.80 4.34
C ASN A 141 -14.04 3.08 3.48
N HIS A 142 -14.97 4.00 3.77
CA HIS A 142 -14.99 5.34 3.17
C HIS A 142 -15.16 6.39 4.29
N ILE A 143 -14.06 6.67 5.00
CA ILE A 143 -14.03 7.46 6.24
C ILE A 143 -12.82 8.42 6.22
N CYS A 144 -13.05 9.71 6.48
CA CYS A 144 -12.04 10.78 6.58
C CYS A 144 -11.95 11.37 8.02
N MET A 145 -10.97 12.23 8.31
CA MET A 145 -10.74 12.84 9.64
C MET A 145 -10.37 14.33 9.63
#